data_AF-A0A1H4AAX2-F1
#
_entry.id   AF-A0A1H4AAX2-F1
#
_cell.length_a   1.000
_cell.length_b   1.000
_cell.length_c   1.000
_cell.angle_alpha   90.00
_cell.angle_beta   90.00
_cell.angle_gamma   90.00
#
_symmetry.space_group_name_H-M   'P 1'
#
loop_
_entity.id
_entity.type
_entity.pdbx_description
1 polymer ?
#
loop_
_entity_poly.entity_id
_entity_poly.type
_entity_poly.pdbx_seq_one_letter_code
_entity_poly.pdbx_strand_id
1 'polypeptide(L)'
;MKKITKVVATAAATIVLLSFGVTTANATTAYPEGGTWNYGVSGSYTTSDYYHGSRTHKSTAVGATTSITAWTSPGVWARAKAISALGGNKAYYDVK
;
A
#
# COMPACT_ATOMS: atom_id res chain seq x y z
N MET A 1 -33.47 -0.84 -18.36
CA MET A 1 -32.09 -1.37 -18.38
C MET A 1 -31.15 -0.28 -17.88
N LYS A 2 -30.62 -0.36 -16.65
CA LYS A 2 -29.77 0.69 -16.07
C LYS A 2 -28.35 0.54 -16.64
N LYS A 3 -27.94 1.48 -17.48
CA LYS A 3 -26.61 1.57 -18.08
C LYS A 3 -25.62 1.93 -16.97
N ILE A 4 -24.71 1.02 -16.62
CA ILE A 4 -23.63 1.30 -15.68
C ILE A 4 -22.36 1.51 -16.51
N THR A 5 -22.12 2.75 -16.90
CA THR A 5 -20.91 3.15 -17.61
C THR A 5 -19.74 3.13 -16.62
N LYS A 6 -18.97 2.04 -16.60
CA LYS A 6 -17.69 2.01 -15.87
C LYS A 6 -16.66 2.78 -16.68
N VAL A 7 -16.39 4.01 -16.27
CA VAL A 7 -15.24 4.79 -16.75
C VAL A 7 -13.99 4.05 -16.32
N VAL A 8 -13.35 3.36 -17.25
CA VAL A 8 -12.02 2.77 -17.07
C VAL A 8 -11.03 3.92 -17.23
N ALA A 9 -10.77 4.63 -16.14
CA ALA A 9 -9.63 5.53 -16.06
C ALA A 9 -8.36 4.67 -15.93
N THR A 10 -7.73 4.42 -17.08
CA THR A 10 -6.37 3.91 -17.17
C THR A 10 -5.45 5.02 -16.66
N ALA A 11 -5.01 4.93 -15.41
CA ALA A 11 -4.04 5.86 -14.86
C ALA A 11 -2.83 5.08 -14.36
N ALA A 12 -1.65 5.62 -14.68
CA ALA A 12 -0.36 4.99 -14.54
C ALA A 12 -0.13 4.53 -13.10
N ALA A 13 -0.04 3.22 -12.89
CA ALA A 13 0.30 2.64 -11.60
C ALA A 13 1.81 2.79 -11.37
N THR A 14 2.21 3.78 -10.58
CA THR A 14 3.58 3.85 -10.07
C THR A 14 3.69 2.86 -8.92
N ILE A 15 4.41 1.75 -9.15
CA ILE A 15 4.70 0.74 -8.12
C ILE A 15 6.05 1.09 -7.50
N VAL A 16 6.06 1.49 -6.23
CA VAL A 16 7.30 1.57 -5.45
C VAL A 16 7.42 0.31 -4.61
N LEU A 17 8.53 -0.41 -4.80
CA LEU A 17 8.87 -1.63 -4.07
C LEU A 17 9.99 -1.33 -3.08
N LEU A 18 9.75 -1.67 -1.82
CA LEU A 18 10.79 -1.65 -0.78
C LEU A 18 10.82 -2.99 -0.04
N SER A 19 12.03 -3.52 0.19
CA SER A 19 12.26 -4.79 0.88
C SER A 19 12.95 -4.54 2.21
N PHE A 20 12.54 -5.23 3.27
CA PHE A 20 13.04 -5.04 4.64
C PHE A 20 13.11 -6.35 5.46
N GLY A 21 14.03 -6.39 6.43
CA GLY A 21 14.24 -7.52 7.35
C GLY A 21 13.56 -7.34 8.72
N VAL A 22 13.40 -8.43 9.49
CA VAL A 22 12.62 -8.45 10.76
C VAL A 22 13.42 -8.00 12.00
N THR A 23 14.60 -7.42 11.86
CA THR A 23 15.55 -7.29 12.98
C THR A 23 15.15 -6.27 14.05
N THR A 24 14.20 -5.38 13.76
CA THR A 24 13.57 -4.41 14.68
C THR A 24 12.25 -3.93 14.06
N ALA A 25 11.32 -3.38 14.86
CA ALA A 25 10.14 -2.71 14.31
C ALA A 25 10.62 -1.46 13.54
N ASN A 26 10.64 -1.56 12.22
CA ASN A 26 11.10 -0.51 11.31
C ASN A 26 9.88 -0.04 10.50
N ALA A 27 9.09 0.88 11.06
CA ALA A 27 8.09 1.61 10.31
C ALA A 27 8.73 2.90 9.78
N THR A 28 8.75 3.07 8.46
CA THR A 28 9.26 4.26 7.78
C THR A 28 8.09 5.06 7.22
N THR A 29 8.19 6.38 7.32
CA THR A 29 7.30 7.32 6.64
C THR A 29 8.00 7.93 5.43
N ALA A 30 7.33 7.93 4.28
CA ALA A 30 7.78 8.60 3.06
C ALA A 30 6.62 9.41 2.46
N TYR A 31 6.94 10.35 1.56
CA TYR A 31 5.94 11.22 0.92
C TYR A 31 5.95 11.11 -0.62
N PRO A 32 5.83 9.91 -1.20
CA PRO A 32 5.95 9.76 -2.64
C PRO A 32 4.65 10.20 -3.35
N GLU A 33 4.78 10.64 -4.60
CA GLU A 33 3.66 11.11 -5.44
C GLU A 33 2.73 12.17 -4.80
N GLY A 34 3.18 12.89 -3.78
CA GLY A 34 2.36 13.85 -3.03
C GLY A 34 1.39 13.22 -2.02
N GLY A 35 1.48 11.91 -1.79
CA GLY A 35 0.81 11.19 -0.71
C GLY A 35 1.68 11.01 0.54
N THR A 36 1.13 10.36 1.55
CA THR A 36 1.84 9.92 2.76
C THR A 36 1.85 8.40 2.79
N TRP A 37 3.02 7.79 2.92
CA TRP A 37 3.19 6.35 2.98
C TRP A 37 3.88 5.94 4.28
N ASN A 38 3.21 5.14 5.09
CA ASN A 38 3.79 4.49 6.26
C ASN A 38 3.92 2.99 6.00
N TYR A 39 5.14 2.47 6.01
CA TYR A 39 5.38 1.08 5.63
C TYR A 39 6.53 0.47 6.42
N GLY A 40 6.57 -0.87 6.47
CA GLY A 40 7.66 -1.61 7.07
C GLY A 40 7.18 -2.73 7.98
N VAL A 41 7.98 -3.10 8.98
CA VAL A 41 7.61 -4.12 9.97
C VAL A 41 7.28 -3.47 11.30
N SER A 42 6.11 -3.78 11.84
CA SER A 42 5.68 -3.41 13.19
C SER A 42 5.32 -4.67 13.96
N GLY A 43 6.21 -5.10 14.86
CA GLY A 43 6.08 -6.38 15.57
C GLY A 43 6.01 -7.57 14.61
N SER A 44 4.97 -8.39 14.74
CA SER A 44 4.75 -9.58 13.88
C SER A 44 4.07 -9.27 12.55
N TYR A 45 3.93 -8.00 12.17
CA TYR A 45 3.22 -7.60 10.96
C TYR A 45 4.06 -6.73 10.03
N THR A 46 3.99 -7.03 8.74
CA THR A 46 4.39 -6.15 7.66
C THR A 46 3.22 -5.25 7.31
N THR A 47 3.43 -3.95 7.26
CA THR A 47 2.40 -2.95 6.98
C THR A 47 2.74 -2.13 5.74
N SER A 48 1.70 -1.71 5.03
CA SER A 48 1.75 -0.70 3.98
C SER A 48 0.48 0.13 4.06
N ASP A 49 0.59 1.32 4.62
CA ASP A 49 -0.49 2.28 4.80
C ASP A 49 -0.21 3.49 3.92
N TYR A 50 -1.01 3.70 2.89
CA TYR A 50 -0.84 4.80 1.94
C TYR A 50 -2.05 5.72 1.96
N TYR A 51 -1.79 7.01 1.89
CA TYR A 51 -2.79 8.07 1.81
C TYR A 51 -2.48 9.00 0.66
N HIS A 52 -3.49 9.34 -0.12
CA HIS A 52 -3.39 10.40 -1.11
C HIS A 52 -4.63 11.29 -1.06
N GLY A 53 -4.44 12.60 -0.96
CA GLY A 53 -5.54 13.57 -0.80
C GLY A 53 -6.43 13.72 -2.03
N SER A 54 -5.87 13.64 -3.24
CA SER A 54 -6.58 13.89 -4.50
C SER A 54 -6.68 12.72 -5.49
N ARG A 55 -5.89 11.65 -5.34
CA ARG A 55 -5.82 10.52 -6.29
C ARG A 55 -6.29 9.22 -5.68
N THR A 56 -6.87 8.36 -6.51
CA THR A 56 -7.31 7.03 -6.08
C THR A 56 -6.08 6.15 -5.92
N HIS A 57 -6.01 5.35 -4.86
CA HIS A 57 -4.79 4.62 -4.52
C HIS A 57 -5.10 3.29 -3.83
N LYS A 58 -4.12 2.41 -3.70
CA LYS A 58 -4.22 1.16 -2.93
C LYS A 58 -2.86 0.80 -2.32
N SER A 59 -2.86 -0.15 -1.40
CA SER A 59 -1.66 -0.59 -0.69
C SER A 59 -1.54 -2.11 -0.67
N THR A 60 -0.30 -2.59 -0.65
CA THR A 60 0.02 -4.02 -0.53
C THR A 60 1.11 -4.23 0.51
N ALA A 61 0.89 -5.17 1.43
CA ALA A 61 1.87 -5.63 2.40
C ALA A 61 2.16 -7.12 2.14
N VAL A 62 3.44 -7.48 2.12
CA VAL A 62 3.92 -8.84 1.85
C VAL A 62 4.89 -9.27 2.94
N GLY A 63 4.60 -10.41 3.56
CA GLY A 63 5.50 -11.14 4.45
C GLY A 63 5.26 -12.63 4.28
N ALA A 64 5.01 -13.34 5.38
CA ALA A 64 4.54 -14.73 5.34
C ALA A 64 3.15 -14.86 4.70
N THR A 65 2.34 -13.79 4.79
CA THR A 65 1.09 -13.65 4.03
C THR A 65 1.14 -12.43 3.11
N THR A 66 0.18 -12.32 2.20
CA THR A 66 0.02 -11.12 1.37
C THR A 66 -1.35 -10.51 1.64
N SER A 67 -1.38 -9.19 1.85
CA SER A 67 -2.59 -8.40 2.03
C SER A 67 -2.59 -7.25 1.05
N ILE A 68 -3.69 -7.09 0.32
CA ILE A 68 -3.87 -6.07 -0.71
C ILE A 68 -5.21 -5.37 -0.42
N THR A 69 -5.24 -4.04 -0.48
CA THR A 69 -6.50 -3.30 -0.43
C THR A 69 -7.14 -3.19 -1.80
N ALA A 70 -8.46 -2.99 -1.84
CA ALA A 70 -9.10 -2.46 -3.04
C ALA A 70 -8.59 -1.05 -3.36
N TRP A 71 -8.87 -0.56 -4.57
CA TRP A 71 -8.69 0.86 -4.89
C TRP A 71 -9.55 1.72 -3.96
N THR A 72 -8.88 2.55 -3.18
CA THR A 72 -9.41 3.45 -2.16
C THR A 72 -9.55 4.86 -2.74
N SER A 73 -10.69 5.48 -2.47
CA SER A 73 -10.99 6.85 -2.89
C SER A 73 -10.00 7.86 -2.32
N PRO A 74 -9.80 9.02 -3.00
CA PRO A 74 -9.00 10.12 -2.47
C PRO A 74 -9.44 10.53 -1.06
N GLY A 75 -8.49 10.95 -0.23
CA GLY A 75 -8.77 11.44 1.13
C GLY A 75 -9.04 10.35 2.16
N VAL A 76 -8.92 9.07 1.80
CA VAL A 76 -9.05 7.92 2.71
C VAL A 76 -7.74 7.14 2.72
N TRP A 77 -7.39 6.51 3.85
CA TRP A 77 -6.19 5.66 3.93
C TRP A 77 -6.45 4.26 3.37
N ALA A 78 -5.58 3.79 2.48
CA ALA A 78 -5.47 2.39 2.10
C ALA A 78 -4.48 1.67 3.04
N ARG A 79 -4.99 0.78 3.92
CA ARG A 79 -4.19 0.09 4.94
C ARG A 79 -4.08 -1.41 4.68
N ALA A 80 -2.87 -1.89 4.44
CA ALA A 80 -2.57 -3.30 4.23
C ALA A 80 -1.70 -3.84 5.37
N LYS A 81 -2.03 -5.05 5.84
CA LYS A 81 -1.35 -5.73 6.95
C LYS A 81 -1.18 -7.21 6.62
N ALA A 82 0.05 -7.67 6.62
CA ALA A 82 0.43 -9.06 6.43
C ALA A 82 1.21 -9.58 7.65
N ILE A 83 1.20 -10.89 7.88
CA ILE A 83 2.08 -11.52 8.88
C ILE A 83 3.51 -11.39 8.36
N SER A 84 4.45 -10.93 9.19
CA SER A 84 5.85 -10.80 8.81
C SER A 84 6.50 -12.17 8.59
N ALA A 85 7.30 -12.29 7.53
CA ALA A 85 8.27 -13.36 7.38
C ALA A 85 9.58 -13.01 8.11
N LEU A 86 10.44 -14.02 8.31
CA LEU A 86 11.78 -13.82 8.89
C LEU A 86 12.66 -12.87 8.05
N GLY A 87 12.39 -12.77 6.75
CA GLY A 87 13.07 -11.85 5.84
C GLY A 87 12.31 -11.69 4.53
N GLY A 88 12.74 -10.75 3.71
CA GLY A 88 12.12 -10.51 2.40
C GLY A 88 10.71 -9.91 2.48
N ASN A 89 10.38 -9.26 3.60
CA ASN A 89 9.13 -8.53 3.74
C ASN A 89 9.13 -7.34 2.78
N LYS A 90 7.98 -7.04 2.18
CA LYS A 90 7.85 -5.98 1.19
C LYS A 90 6.60 -5.15 1.43
N ALA A 91 6.67 -3.89 1.04
CA ALA A 91 5.53 -2.99 1.01
C ALA A 91 5.46 -2.32 -0.36
N TYR A 92 4.24 -2.16 -0.84
CA TYR A 92 3.93 -1.46 -2.08
C TYR A 92 2.75 -0.52 -1.87
N TYR A 93 2.67 0.48 -2.73
CA TYR A 93 1.48 1.28 -2.96
C TYR A 93 1.32 1.49 -4.48
N ASP A 94 0.10 1.80 -4.88
CA ASP A 94 -0.23 2.18 -6.26
C ASP A 94 -1.14 3.40 -6.23
N VAL A 95 -0.92 4.35 -7.14
CA VAL A 95 -1.76 5.54 -7.32
C VAL A 95 -2.19 5.63 -8.76
N LYS A 96 -3.39 6.18 -9.00
CA LYS A 96 -3.91 6.46 -10.33
C LYS A 96 -4.49 7.88 -10.35
#